data_AF-A0A812I4U6-F1
#
_entry.id   AF-A0A812I4U6-F1
#
_cell.length_a   1.000
_cell.length_b   1.000
_cell.length_c   1.000
_cell.angle_alpha   90.00
_cell.angle_beta   90.00
_cell.angle_gamma   90.00
#
_symmetry.space_group_name_H-M   'P 1'
#
loop_
_entity.id
_entity.type
_entity.pdbx_description
1 polymer ?
#
loop_
_entity_poly.entity_id
_entity_poly.type
_entity_poly.pdbx_seq_one_letter_code
_entity_poly.pdbx_strand_id
1 'polypeptide(L)'
;VFWWKYFLCTDIRVFPEARKFHPAEAIARWSVQVDDKGRPYFKVTALGKDNVVWINERTPPQPPASGHRWPSPALPAMHTKGEVRTEDDLLYQRSLPNFPDEKTGRPMLRPSDSEGLLSYLTVPYLRQPLLLSFFTTQDRSNCLRQGTLQRILQASMLEPGRLLFPEDMKNIPEFVPATAEEEHLVASPFSQILTELAHGPTVILTAVGKLMALTLSLATSVTSETVPAILFSVRLAVRVESAAALLMDHAEGKVARAWPRLTTTPSVLEDLRRGRSLLRSTFEGEVLPWFDRWGFPKIGDPNIAP
;
A
#
# COMPACT_ATOMS: atom_id res chain seq x y z
N VAL A 1 18.11 5.75 1.90
CA VAL A 1 17.61 6.74 2.88
C VAL A 1 16.72 7.74 2.16
N PHE A 2 15.46 7.85 2.61
CA PHE A 2 14.33 8.48 1.92
C PHE A 2 14.40 10.02 1.97
N TRP A 3 13.99 10.66 0.87
CA TRP A 3 14.22 12.06 0.50
C TRP A 3 13.22 13.05 1.13
N TRP A 4 13.22 13.20 2.45
CA TRP A 4 12.32 14.18 3.11
C TRP A 4 13.05 15.42 3.67
N LYS A 5 14.39 15.41 3.72
CA LYS A 5 15.17 16.54 4.27
C LYS A 5 15.34 17.73 3.31
N TYR A 6 14.92 17.60 2.04
CA TYR A 6 15.19 18.58 0.98
C TYR A 6 14.04 19.57 0.71
N PHE A 7 12.81 19.30 1.17
CA PHE A 7 11.67 20.20 0.92
C PHE A 7 11.71 21.52 1.70
N LEU A 8 12.64 21.67 2.65
CA LEU A 8 12.85 22.90 3.43
C LEU A 8 14.18 23.59 3.11
N CYS A 9 14.96 23.09 2.14
CA CYS A 9 16.22 23.68 1.73
C CYS A 9 15.98 24.55 0.48
N THR A 10 16.09 25.86 0.62
CA THR A 10 15.91 26.82 -0.49
C THR A 10 17.20 27.07 -1.29
N ASP A 11 18.34 26.51 -0.87
CA ASP A 11 19.62 26.68 -1.57
C ASP A 11 19.78 25.62 -2.67
N ILE A 12 19.61 26.06 -3.92
CA ILE A 12 19.67 25.22 -5.13
C ILE A 12 21.00 24.47 -5.29
N ARG A 13 22.09 24.96 -4.68
CA ARG A 13 23.43 24.34 -4.78
C ARG A 13 23.57 23.09 -3.92
N VAL A 14 22.64 22.86 -3.00
CA VAL A 14 22.62 21.68 -2.11
C VAL A 14 21.90 20.50 -2.79
N PHE A 15 21.17 20.77 -3.87
CA PHE A 15 20.57 19.74 -4.70
C PHE A 15 21.61 19.19 -5.66
N PRO A 16 21.76 17.86 -5.76
CA PRO A 16 22.58 17.29 -6.82
C PRO A 16 22.02 17.74 -8.17
N GLU A 17 22.89 18.00 -9.14
CA GLU A 17 22.47 18.42 -10.48
C GLU A 17 21.38 17.49 -11.02
N ALA A 18 20.30 18.09 -11.53
CA ALA A 18 19.16 17.38 -12.07
C ALA A 18 19.59 16.55 -13.27
N ARG A 19 19.91 15.27 -13.04
CA ARG A 19 20.14 14.31 -14.10
C ARG A 19 18.82 14.06 -14.82
N LYS A 20 18.81 14.25 -16.14
CA LYS A 20 17.66 13.85 -16.97
C LYS A 20 17.54 12.34 -16.91
N PHE A 21 16.51 11.86 -16.22
CA PHE A 21 16.18 10.45 -16.19
C PHE A 21 15.20 10.13 -17.31
N HIS A 22 15.50 9.12 -18.10
CA HIS A 22 14.52 8.55 -19.04
C HIS A 22 13.59 7.59 -18.29
N PRO A 23 12.30 7.46 -18.67
CA PRO A 23 11.39 6.49 -18.06
C PRO A 23 11.93 5.06 -18.03
N ALA A 24 12.73 4.67 -19.03
CA ALA A 24 13.40 3.38 -19.10
C ALA A 24 14.46 3.15 -18.00
N GLU A 25 14.98 4.21 -17.39
CA GLU A 25 15.91 4.15 -16.26
C GLU A 25 15.17 4.00 -14.93
N ALA A 26 13.90 4.40 -14.84
CA ALA A 26 13.07 4.18 -13.64
C ALA A 26 12.63 2.71 -13.49
N ILE A 27 12.69 1.93 -14.58
CA ILE A 27 12.37 0.51 -14.57
C ILE A 27 13.49 -0.25 -13.87
N ALA A 28 13.16 -0.93 -12.77
CA ALA A 28 14.11 -1.79 -12.07
C ALA A 28 14.55 -2.95 -12.98
N ARG A 29 15.85 -2.99 -13.32
CA ARG A 29 16.46 -4.09 -14.05
C ARG A 29 17.20 -5.00 -13.09
N TRP A 30 16.93 -6.29 -13.18
CA TRP A 30 17.51 -7.32 -12.34
C TRP A 30 18.46 -8.15 -13.18
N SER A 31 19.70 -8.33 -12.73
CA SER A 31 20.63 -9.29 -13.31
C SER A 31 21.35 -10.06 -12.20
N VAL A 32 21.49 -11.37 -12.39
CA VAL A 32 22.36 -12.18 -11.55
C VAL A 32 23.76 -12.08 -12.14
N GLN A 33 24.73 -11.71 -11.33
CA GLN A 33 26.15 -11.65 -11.70
C GLN A 33 26.98 -12.45 -10.71
N VAL A 34 28.22 -12.74 -11.08
CA VAL A 34 29.18 -13.48 -10.27
C VAL A 34 30.37 -12.57 -10.03
N ASP A 35 30.88 -12.52 -8.80
CA ASP A 35 32.09 -11.74 -8.49
C ASP A 35 33.37 -12.48 -8.89
N ASP A 36 34.51 -11.79 -8.76
CA ASP A 36 35.84 -12.36 -9.05
C ASP A 36 36.18 -13.58 -8.18
N LYS A 37 35.41 -13.84 -7.12
CA LYS A 37 35.55 -14.98 -6.20
C LYS A 37 34.50 -16.08 -6.45
N GLY A 38 33.74 -16.00 -7.54
CA GLY A 38 32.74 -17.00 -7.89
C GLY A 38 31.43 -16.91 -7.11
N ARG A 39 31.20 -15.85 -6.33
CA ARG A 39 30.01 -15.68 -5.48
C ARG A 39 28.89 -14.99 -6.28
N PRO A 40 27.69 -15.57 -6.35
CA PRO A 40 26.59 -14.95 -7.07
C PRO A 40 25.99 -13.78 -6.26
N TYR A 41 25.60 -12.72 -6.97
CA TYR A 41 24.93 -11.56 -6.42
C TYR A 41 23.84 -11.04 -7.37
N PHE A 42 22.79 -10.44 -6.80
CA PHE A 42 21.79 -9.71 -7.56
C PHE A 42 22.25 -8.27 -7.72
N LYS A 43 22.37 -7.83 -8.98
CA LYS A 43 22.52 -6.42 -9.33
C LYS A 43 21.16 -5.87 -9.75
N VAL A 44 20.68 -4.86 -9.02
CA VAL A 44 19.46 -4.12 -9.33
C VAL A 44 19.83 -2.72 -9.74
N THR A 45 19.51 -2.37 -10.99
CA THR A 45 19.76 -1.02 -11.52
C THR A 45 18.43 -0.30 -11.71
N ALA A 46 18.29 0.86 -11.06
CA ALA A 46 17.17 1.78 -11.24
C ALA A 46 17.60 3.22 -10.97
N LEU A 47 17.13 4.18 -11.78
CA LEU A 47 17.50 5.60 -11.77
C LEU A 47 19.02 5.81 -11.74
N GLY A 48 19.75 5.02 -12.53
CA GLY A 48 21.21 5.05 -12.58
C GLY A 48 21.91 4.65 -11.28
N LYS A 49 21.19 4.11 -10.29
CA LYS A 49 21.74 3.58 -9.04
C LYS A 49 21.79 2.06 -9.10
N ASP A 50 22.96 1.53 -8.79
CA ASP A 50 23.19 0.10 -8.63
C ASP A 50 23.04 -0.26 -7.14
N ASN A 51 22.15 -1.20 -6.86
CA ASN A 51 22.08 -1.87 -5.55
C ASN A 51 22.54 -3.31 -5.74
N VAL A 52 23.52 -3.71 -4.94
CA VAL A 52 24.11 -5.06 -4.98
C VAL A 52 23.70 -5.81 -3.72
N VAL A 53 23.10 -6.98 -3.91
CA VAL A 53 22.73 -7.89 -2.82
C VAL A 53 23.40 -9.23 -3.06
N TRP A 54 24.28 -9.62 -2.13
CA TRP A 54 24.98 -10.89 -2.19
C TRP A 54 24.07 -12.06 -1.85
N ILE A 55 24.17 -13.15 -2.62
CA ILE A 55 23.44 -14.38 -2.32
C ILE A 55 24.29 -15.18 -1.33
N ASN A 56 23.77 -15.43 -0.14
CA ASN A 56 24.37 -16.37 0.78
C ASN A 56 23.83 -17.77 0.48
N GLU A 57 24.58 -18.59 -0.26
CA GLU A 57 24.14 -19.94 -0.65
C GLU A 57 23.96 -20.90 0.55
N ARG A 58 24.66 -20.65 1.67
CA ARG A 58 24.56 -21.49 2.88
C ARG A 58 23.29 -21.23 3.68
N THR A 59 22.73 -20.03 3.54
CA THR A 59 21.48 -19.58 4.15
C THR A 59 20.81 -18.68 3.12
N PRO A 60 20.20 -19.27 2.07
CA PRO A 60 19.37 -18.46 1.19
C PRO A 60 18.38 -17.71 2.09
N PRO A 61 18.15 -16.41 1.86
CA PRO A 61 17.17 -15.68 2.65
C PRO A 61 15.85 -16.42 2.52
N GLN A 62 15.50 -17.15 3.58
CA GLN A 62 14.21 -17.79 3.69
C GLN A 62 13.20 -16.65 3.56
N PRO A 63 12.19 -16.75 2.68
CA PRO A 63 11.13 -15.79 2.71
C PRO A 63 10.62 -15.75 4.16
N PRO A 64 10.47 -14.57 4.79
CA PRO A 64 9.80 -14.48 6.07
C PRO A 64 8.45 -15.17 5.94
N ALA A 65 7.93 -15.67 7.05
CA ALA A 65 6.76 -16.56 7.09
C ALA A 65 5.51 -16.06 6.32
N SER A 66 5.47 -14.79 5.96
CA SER A 66 4.45 -14.14 5.13
C SER A 66 4.67 -14.22 3.62
N GLY A 67 5.74 -14.85 3.13
CA GLY A 67 6.11 -14.88 1.72
C GLY A 67 6.69 -13.57 1.15
N HIS A 68 6.93 -12.55 1.98
CA HIS A 68 7.44 -11.25 1.51
C HIS A 68 8.96 -11.22 1.47
N ARG A 69 9.59 -11.14 0.30
CA ARG A 69 11.07 -11.14 0.18
C ARG A 69 11.78 -10.05 1.02
N TRP A 70 11.07 -8.96 1.37
CA TRP A 70 11.61 -7.82 2.10
C TRP A 70 10.77 -7.47 3.33
N PRO A 71 11.36 -6.82 4.35
CA PRO A 71 10.59 -6.34 5.50
C PRO A 71 9.45 -5.43 5.07
N SER A 72 8.22 -5.76 5.49
CA SER A 72 7.01 -5.01 5.15
C SER A 72 6.24 -4.63 6.41
N PRO A 73 5.73 -3.39 6.52
CA PRO A 73 4.84 -3.00 7.61
C PRO A 73 3.55 -3.83 7.67
N ALA A 74 3.15 -4.50 6.58
CA ALA A 74 1.99 -5.38 6.55
C ALA A 74 2.22 -6.74 7.26
N LEU A 75 3.43 -6.98 7.77
CA LEU A 75 3.76 -8.22 8.47
C LEU A 75 3.53 -8.08 9.98
N PRO A 76 2.76 -8.98 10.62
CA PRO A 76 2.58 -8.95 12.07
C PRO A 76 3.90 -9.00 12.84
N ALA A 77 4.84 -9.82 12.37
CA ALA A 77 6.17 -10.00 12.96
C ALA A 77 7.01 -8.71 13.04
N MET A 78 6.69 -7.67 12.27
CA MET A 78 7.36 -6.36 12.38
C MET A 78 6.92 -5.56 13.60
N HIS A 79 5.82 -5.95 14.25
CA HIS A 79 5.21 -5.24 15.37
C HIS A 79 5.14 -6.08 16.66
N THR A 80 5.45 -7.37 16.58
CA THR A 80 5.45 -8.30 17.72
C THR A 80 6.85 -8.76 18.08
N LYS A 81 6.99 -9.42 19.24
CA LYS A 81 8.25 -10.05 19.64
C LYS A 81 8.25 -11.51 19.17
N GLY A 82 9.06 -11.82 18.17
CA GLY A 82 9.20 -13.17 17.62
C GLY A 82 8.49 -13.35 16.28
N GLU A 83 8.61 -14.55 15.71
CA GLU A 83 7.95 -14.90 14.47
C GLU A 83 6.45 -15.11 14.70
N VAL A 84 5.63 -14.50 13.85
CA VAL A 84 4.18 -14.70 13.81
C VAL A 84 3.82 -15.12 12.40
N ARG A 85 3.21 -16.30 12.27
CA ARG A 85 2.80 -16.90 10.99
C ARG A 85 1.29 -16.96 10.89
N THR A 86 0.63 -17.44 11.94
CA THR A 86 -0.82 -17.61 12.00
C THR A 86 -1.44 -16.69 13.04
N GLU A 87 -2.77 -16.64 13.07
CA GLU A 87 -3.51 -16.00 14.16
C GLU A 87 -3.21 -16.67 15.51
N ASP A 88 -3.09 -18.00 15.55
CA ASP A 88 -2.78 -18.73 16.79
C ASP A 88 -1.45 -18.26 17.41
N ASP A 89 -0.44 -17.97 16.58
CA ASP A 89 0.84 -17.44 17.06
C ASP A 89 0.70 -16.08 17.76
N LEU A 90 -0.30 -15.27 17.38
CA LEU A 90 -0.62 -14.00 18.02
C LEU A 90 -1.30 -14.21 19.37
N LEU A 91 -2.19 -15.20 19.48
CA LEU A 91 -2.93 -15.49 20.72
C LEU A 91 -1.99 -15.89 21.87
N TYR A 92 -0.85 -16.51 21.56
CA TYR A 92 0.16 -16.88 22.56
C TYR A 92 1.14 -15.74 22.90
N GLN A 93 1.02 -14.56 22.29
CA GLN A 93 1.87 -13.41 22.61
C GLN A 93 1.53 -12.83 23.98
N ARG A 94 2.55 -12.70 24.83
CA ARG A 94 2.38 -12.12 26.18
C ARG A 94 2.02 -10.63 26.17
N SER A 95 2.39 -9.92 25.11
CA SER A 95 2.16 -8.49 24.99
C SER A 95 2.04 -8.08 23.53
N LEU A 96 1.00 -7.34 23.20
CA LEU A 96 0.79 -6.77 21.87
C LEU A 96 1.08 -5.26 21.86
N PRO A 97 1.50 -4.70 20.71
CA PRO A 97 1.77 -3.28 20.58
C PRO A 97 0.49 -2.45 20.76
N ASN A 98 0.57 -1.35 21.51
CA ASN A 98 -0.56 -0.43 21.67
C ASN A 98 -0.50 0.79 20.72
N PHE A 99 0.49 0.80 19.81
CA PHE A 99 0.75 1.85 18.82
C PHE A 99 0.69 3.26 19.42
N PRO A 100 1.67 3.64 20.27
CA PRO A 100 1.61 4.92 20.95
C PRO A 100 1.66 6.06 19.94
N ASP A 101 0.91 7.13 20.23
CA ASP A 101 0.97 8.37 19.50
C ASP A 101 2.35 9.03 19.65
N GLU A 102 2.91 9.52 18.55
CA GLU A 102 4.29 10.01 18.49
C GLU A 102 4.50 11.27 19.34
N LYS A 103 3.45 12.06 19.59
CA LYS A 103 3.54 13.31 20.36
C LYS A 103 3.20 13.12 21.83
N THR A 104 2.13 12.37 22.10
CA THR A 104 1.55 12.25 23.46
C THR A 104 1.99 10.98 24.19
N GLY A 105 2.55 10.00 23.48
CA GLY A 105 2.90 8.69 24.04
C GLY A 105 1.69 7.83 24.45
N ARG A 106 0.47 8.33 24.24
CA ARG A 106 -0.76 7.61 24.61
C ARG A 106 -1.03 6.47 23.64
N PRO A 107 -1.53 5.31 24.11
CA PRO A 107 -1.90 4.22 23.23
C PRO A 107 -3.00 4.64 22.25
N MET A 108 -2.80 4.39 20.96
CA MET A 108 -3.84 4.64 19.94
C MET A 108 -4.80 3.48 19.80
N LEU A 109 -4.37 2.26 20.09
CA LEU A 109 -5.22 1.07 20.05
C LEU A 109 -5.31 0.43 21.44
N ARG A 110 -6.50 -0.09 21.74
CA ARG A 110 -6.72 -0.98 22.89
C ARG A 110 -6.05 -2.33 22.61
N PRO A 111 -5.70 -3.12 23.62
CA PRO A 111 -5.11 -4.45 23.41
C PRO A 111 -5.95 -5.35 22.49
N SER A 112 -7.27 -5.35 22.64
CA SER A 112 -8.20 -6.10 21.77
C SER A 112 -8.20 -5.62 20.33
N ASP A 113 -8.11 -4.29 20.11
CA ASP A 113 -8.03 -3.72 18.76
C ASP A 113 -6.67 -4.02 18.11
N SER A 114 -5.59 -4.06 18.89
CA SER A 114 -4.28 -4.47 18.38
C SER A 114 -4.27 -5.95 17.99
N GLU A 115 -4.88 -6.82 18.80
CA GLU A 115 -5.00 -8.24 18.48
C GLU A 115 -5.76 -8.42 17.17
N GLY A 116 -6.97 -7.84 17.07
CA GLY A 116 -7.77 -7.90 15.85
C GLY A 116 -7.04 -7.35 14.62
N LEU A 117 -6.36 -6.20 14.75
CA LEU A 117 -5.57 -5.62 13.65
C LEU A 117 -4.48 -6.59 13.17
N LEU A 118 -3.72 -7.18 14.10
CA LEU A 118 -2.63 -8.09 13.77
C LEU A 118 -3.15 -9.42 13.21
N SER A 119 -4.27 -9.94 13.72
CA SER A 119 -4.94 -11.11 13.17
C SER A 119 -5.40 -10.87 11.72
N TYR A 120 -5.89 -9.67 11.39
CA TYR A 120 -6.23 -9.36 9.99
C TYR A 120 -5.02 -9.35 9.06
N LEU A 121 -3.80 -9.11 9.58
CA LEU A 121 -2.58 -9.18 8.78
C LEU A 121 -2.17 -10.63 8.45
N THR A 122 -2.57 -11.61 9.25
CA THR A 122 -2.25 -13.03 9.02
C THR A 122 -3.10 -13.69 7.93
N VAL A 123 -4.18 -13.04 7.47
CA VAL A 123 -5.10 -13.58 6.45
C VAL A 123 -4.92 -12.90 5.07
N PRO A 124 -4.10 -13.43 4.13
CA PRO A 124 -3.67 -12.69 2.94
C PRO A 124 -4.79 -12.14 2.04
N TYR A 125 -5.89 -12.88 1.87
CA TYR A 125 -6.98 -12.53 0.95
C TYR A 125 -8.00 -11.57 1.56
N LEU A 126 -8.41 -11.85 2.80
CA LEU A 126 -9.40 -11.04 3.49
C LEU A 126 -8.77 -9.79 4.14
N ARG A 127 -7.44 -9.68 4.15
CA ARG A 127 -6.69 -8.57 4.75
C ARG A 127 -7.22 -7.20 4.34
N GLN A 128 -7.31 -6.92 3.04
CA GLN A 128 -7.67 -5.60 2.53
C GLN A 128 -9.07 -5.15 2.99
N PRO A 129 -10.15 -5.91 2.76
CA PRO A 129 -11.48 -5.52 3.23
C PRO A 129 -11.58 -5.48 4.76
N LEU A 130 -10.94 -6.41 5.48
CA LEU A 130 -10.96 -6.42 6.95
C LEU A 130 -10.26 -5.20 7.56
N LEU A 131 -9.08 -4.84 7.06
CA LEU A 131 -8.34 -3.67 7.52
C LEU A 131 -9.09 -2.37 7.22
N LEU A 132 -9.65 -2.24 6.02
CA LEU A 132 -10.47 -1.06 5.70
C LEU A 132 -11.67 -0.98 6.62
N SER A 133 -12.39 -2.09 6.82
CA SER A 133 -13.53 -2.15 7.75
C SER A 133 -13.12 -1.73 9.17
N PHE A 134 -11.98 -2.22 9.67
CA PHE A 134 -11.43 -1.86 10.97
C PHE A 134 -11.26 -0.34 11.14
N PHE A 135 -10.66 0.36 10.16
CA PHE A 135 -10.45 1.81 10.25
C PHE A 135 -11.69 2.65 9.89
N THR A 136 -12.75 2.06 9.36
CA THR A 136 -14.00 2.78 8.99
C THR A 136 -15.00 2.95 10.14
N THR A 137 -14.49 3.11 11.36
CA THR A 137 -15.28 3.56 12.52
C THR A 137 -14.80 4.93 12.98
N GLN A 138 -15.68 5.72 13.60
CA GLN A 138 -15.34 7.09 14.01
C GLN A 138 -14.08 7.11 14.89
N ASP A 139 -14.04 6.24 15.91
CA ASP A 139 -12.92 6.17 16.85
C ASP A 139 -11.60 5.74 16.18
N ARG A 140 -11.63 4.70 15.34
CA ARG A 140 -10.41 4.13 14.75
C ARG A 140 -9.90 4.90 13.54
N SER A 141 -10.76 5.66 12.85
CA SER A 141 -10.33 6.57 11.80
C SER A 141 -9.36 7.64 12.32
N ASN A 142 -9.54 8.06 13.58
CA ASN A 142 -8.65 9.00 14.27
C ASN A 142 -7.29 8.40 14.67
N CYS A 143 -7.19 7.07 14.78
CA CYS A 143 -5.92 6.38 15.03
C CYS A 143 -4.97 6.48 13.83
N LEU A 144 -5.48 6.76 12.62
CA LEU A 144 -4.67 7.01 11.43
C LEU A 144 -3.87 8.32 11.49
N ARG A 145 -3.87 9.05 12.59
CA ARG A 145 -2.87 10.10 12.85
C ARG A 145 -1.47 9.52 13.10
N GLN A 146 -1.42 8.27 13.54
CA GLN A 146 -0.19 7.57 13.92
C GLN A 146 0.50 6.96 12.69
N GLY A 147 1.80 7.24 12.53
CA GLY A 147 2.54 6.92 11.31
C GLY A 147 2.69 5.41 11.04
N THR A 148 2.79 4.57 12.08
CA THR A 148 2.90 3.12 11.91
C THR A 148 1.61 2.51 11.38
N LEU A 149 0.44 2.91 11.90
CA LEU A 149 -0.87 2.46 11.44
C LEU A 149 -1.14 2.91 10.02
N GLN A 150 -0.74 4.13 9.65
CA GLN A 150 -0.74 4.58 8.25
C GLN A 150 0.11 3.66 7.36
N ARG A 151 1.34 3.33 7.80
CA ARG A 151 2.24 2.44 7.04
C ARG A 151 1.67 1.03 6.92
N ILE A 152 1.07 0.48 7.98
CA ILE A 152 0.42 -0.84 7.96
C ILE A 152 -0.69 -0.85 6.91
N LEU A 153 -1.64 0.10 7.00
CA LEU A 153 -2.75 0.13 6.05
C LEU A 153 -2.27 0.40 4.62
N GLN A 154 -1.31 1.32 4.43
CA GLN A 154 -0.75 1.59 3.11
C GLN A 154 -0.04 0.37 2.52
N ALA A 155 0.78 -0.31 3.32
CA ALA A 155 1.52 -1.50 2.91
C ALA A 155 0.55 -2.62 2.50
N SER A 156 -0.41 -2.93 3.36
CA SER A 156 -1.40 -3.97 3.10
C SER A 156 -2.27 -3.72 1.86
N MET A 157 -2.52 -2.44 1.53
CA MET A 157 -3.31 -2.07 0.37
C MET A 157 -2.49 -2.01 -0.93
N LEU A 158 -1.25 -1.53 -0.88
CA LEU A 158 -0.53 -1.09 -2.07
C LEU A 158 0.75 -1.88 -2.37
N GLU A 159 1.28 -2.64 -1.42
CA GLU A 159 2.46 -3.45 -1.69
C GLU A 159 2.11 -4.60 -2.64
N PRO A 160 3.03 -4.92 -3.57
CA PRO A 160 2.92 -6.15 -4.33
C PRO A 160 3.11 -7.31 -3.36
N GLY A 161 2.03 -8.05 -3.08
CA GLY A 161 2.08 -9.26 -2.26
C GLY A 161 2.83 -10.40 -2.94
N ARG A 162 2.46 -11.66 -2.63
CA ARG A 162 3.01 -12.82 -3.34
C ARG A 162 2.62 -12.73 -4.83
N LEU A 163 3.61 -12.85 -5.70
CA LEU A 163 3.40 -12.87 -7.14
C LEU A 163 3.18 -14.30 -7.63
N LEU A 164 2.20 -14.48 -8.50
CA LEU A 164 1.98 -15.73 -9.21
C LEU A 164 3.03 -15.89 -10.31
N PHE A 165 3.64 -17.07 -10.39
CA PHE A 165 4.61 -17.36 -11.45
C PHE A 165 3.92 -17.46 -12.82
N PRO A 166 4.60 -17.08 -13.93
CA PRO A 166 4.04 -17.19 -15.27
C PRO A 166 3.58 -18.61 -15.65
N GLU A 167 4.30 -19.64 -15.18
CA GLU A 167 3.94 -21.05 -15.40
C GLU A 167 2.59 -21.41 -14.78
N ASP A 168 2.27 -20.80 -13.63
CA ASP A 168 1.06 -21.06 -12.85
C ASP A 168 -0.14 -20.19 -13.25
N MET A 169 0.02 -19.31 -14.24
CA MET A 169 -1.06 -18.44 -14.75
C MET A 169 -2.24 -19.20 -15.37
N LYS A 170 -2.17 -20.53 -15.51
CA LYS A 170 -3.30 -21.36 -15.97
C LYS A 170 -3.87 -22.24 -14.87
N ASN A 171 -3.15 -22.38 -13.75
CA ASN A 171 -3.48 -23.28 -12.67
C ASN A 171 -4.40 -22.58 -11.66
N ILE A 172 -5.37 -23.29 -11.11
CA ILE A 172 -6.25 -22.83 -10.05
C ILE A 172 -6.15 -23.83 -8.88
N PRO A 173 -6.24 -23.36 -7.62
CA PRO A 173 -6.29 -24.27 -6.47
C PRO A 173 -7.54 -25.16 -6.56
N GLU A 174 -7.40 -26.43 -6.21
CA GLU A 174 -8.52 -27.38 -6.16
C GLU A 174 -9.27 -27.32 -4.82
N PHE A 175 -8.58 -26.94 -3.74
CA PHE A 175 -9.13 -26.92 -2.38
C PHE A 175 -9.34 -25.50 -1.82
N VAL A 176 -10.36 -25.34 -0.96
CA VAL A 176 -10.63 -24.12 -0.18
C VAL A 176 -10.83 -24.50 1.30
N PRO A 177 -9.95 -24.07 2.23
CA PRO A 177 -8.71 -23.33 2.00
C PRO A 177 -7.68 -24.11 1.15
N ALA A 178 -6.85 -23.40 0.41
CA ALA A 178 -5.79 -24.00 -0.41
C ALA A 178 -4.80 -24.76 0.47
N THR A 179 -4.28 -25.89 -0.03
CA THR A 179 -3.25 -26.66 0.68
C THR A 179 -1.91 -25.92 0.68
N ALA A 180 -0.96 -26.35 1.52
CA ALA A 180 0.39 -25.75 1.57
C ALA A 180 1.12 -25.82 0.21
N GLU A 181 0.83 -26.83 -0.60
CA GLU A 181 1.39 -27.00 -1.94
C GLU A 181 0.75 -26.04 -2.95
N GLU A 182 -0.56 -25.76 -2.83
CA GLU A 182 -1.32 -24.89 -3.72
C GLU A 182 -1.34 -23.40 -3.31
N GLU A 183 -0.80 -23.06 -2.14
CA GLU A 183 -0.82 -21.69 -1.60
C GLU A 183 -0.25 -20.65 -2.59
N HIS A 184 0.75 -21.04 -3.38
CA HIS A 184 1.34 -20.20 -4.41
C HIS A 184 0.38 -19.88 -5.57
N LEU A 185 -0.60 -20.75 -5.86
CA LEU A 185 -1.59 -20.55 -6.93
C LEU A 185 -2.60 -19.46 -6.60
N VAL A 186 -2.80 -19.19 -5.31
CA VAL A 186 -3.69 -18.14 -4.84
C VAL A 186 -3.00 -16.75 -4.89
N ALA A 187 -1.72 -16.67 -5.29
CA ALA A 187 -0.99 -15.42 -5.45
C ALA A 187 -1.56 -14.54 -6.58
N SER A 188 -1.28 -13.24 -6.55
CA SER A 188 -1.71 -12.32 -7.61
C SER A 188 -0.65 -12.27 -8.72
N PRO A 189 -1.00 -12.36 -10.01
CA PRO A 189 -0.05 -12.09 -11.09
C PRO A 189 0.37 -10.62 -11.18
N PHE A 190 -0.36 -9.73 -10.51
CA PHE A 190 -0.13 -8.29 -10.49
C PHE A 190 -0.06 -7.82 -9.02
N SER A 191 -0.63 -6.65 -8.72
CA SER A 191 -0.82 -6.22 -7.32
C SER A 191 -2.11 -6.77 -6.73
N GLN A 192 -2.13 -7.03 -5.42
CA GLN A 192 -3.33 -7.48 -4.70
C GLN A 192 -4.52 -6.53 -4.92
N ILE A 193 -4.31 -5.22 -4.86
CA ILE A 193 -5.38 -4.23 -5.07
C ILE A 193 -6.03 -4.30 -6.46
N LEU A 194 -5.25 -4.55 -7.51
CA LEU A 194 -5.80 -4.72 -8.86
C LEU A 194 -6.61 -6.01 -8.95
N THR A 195 -6.17 -7.09 -8.31
CA THR A 195 -6.93 -8.34 -8.24
C THR A 195 -8.24 -8.13 -7.49
N GLU A 196 -8.23 -7.50 -6.32
CA GLU A 196 -9.45 -7.24 -5.54
C GLU A 196 -10.42 -6.33 -6.30
N LEU A 197 -9.93 -5.24 -6.91
CA LEU A 197 -10.79 -4.34 -7.70
C LEU A 197 -11.33 -4.98 -8.99
N ALA A 198 -10.63 -5.95 -9.57
CA ALA A 198 -11.10 -6.67 -10.76
C ALA A 198 -12.21 -7.68 -10.47
N HIS A 199 -12.38 -8.11 -9.20
CA HIS A 199 -13.37 -9.12 -8.82
C HIS A 199 -14.47 -8.57 -7.88
N GLY A 200 -14.14 -7.63 -7.00
CA GLY A 200 -15.04 -7.09 -5.98
C GLY A 200 -14.77 -5.62 -5.62
N PRO A 201 -14.87 -4.68 -6.58
CA PRO A 201 -14.47 -3.28 -6.37
C PRO A 201 -15.32 -2.55 -5.33
N THR A 202 -16.60 -2.89 -5.21
CA THR A 202 -17.58 -2.17 -4.38
C THR A 202 -17.16 -2.13 -2.92
N VAL A 203 -16.65 -3.23 -2.36
CA VAL A 203 -16.25 -3.32 -0.95
C VAL A 203 -15.12 -2.35 -0.65
N ILE A 204 -14.08 -2.36 -1.49
CA ILE A 204 -12.90 -1.51 -1.32
C ILE A 204 -13.24 -0.04 -1.54
N LEU A 205 -13.90 0.30 -2.66
CA LEU A 205 -14.21 1.68 -3.03
C LEU A 205 -15.16 2.35 -2.02
N THR A 206 -16.18 1.63 -1.55
CA THR A 206 -17.11 2.14 -0.53
C THR A 206 -16.40 2.34 0.81
N ALA A 207 -15.57 1.38 1.23
CA ALA A 207 -14.86 1.49 2.50
C ALA A 207 -13.84 2.64 2.49
N VAL A 208 -13.13 2.84 1.38
CA VAL A 208 -12.21 3.97 1.19
C VAL A 208 -12.97 5.31 1.18
N GLY A 209 -14.11 5.39 0.49
CA GLY A 209 -14.96 6.59 0.51
C GLY A 209 -15.47 6.91 1.91
N LYS A 210 -15.93 5.89 2.65
CA LYS A 210 -16.34 6.02 4.04
C LYS A 210 -15.18 6.48 4.94
N LEU A 211 -13.98 5.92 4.77
CA LEU A 211 -12.80 6.32 5.52
C LEU A 211 -12.45 7.80 5.29
N MET A 212 -12.52 8.25 4.03
CA MET A 212 -12.29 9.64 3.68
C MET A 212 -13.33 10.56 4.33
N ALA A 213 -14.63 10.23 4.25
CA ALA A 213 -15.69 11.00 4.90
C ALA A 213 -15.53 11.08 6.43
N LEU A 214 -15.23 9.94 7.09
CA LEU A 214 -15.02 9.91 8.55
C LEU A 214 -13.82 10.76 8.96
N THR A 215 -12.69 10.63 8.28
CA THR A 215 -11.49 11.42 8.59
C THR A 215 -11.70 12.91 8.31
N LEU A 216 -12.41 13.28 7.25
CA LEU A 216 -12.80 14.66 6.98
C LEU A 216 -13.74 15.23 8.05
N SER A 217 -14.64 14.42 8.61
CA SER A 217 -15.50 14.86 9.72
C SER A 217 -14.70 15.27 10.98
N LEU A 218 -13.47 14.80 11.11
CA LEU A 218 -12.54 15.17 12.19
C LEU A 218 -11.80 16.50 11.92
N ALA A 219 -12.03 17.13 10.77
CA ALA A 219 -11.37 18.37 10.40
C ALA A 219 -12.00 19.55 11.16
N THR A 220 -11.24 20.11 12.11
CA THR A 220 -11.64 21.30 12.86
C THR A 220 -10.86 22.54 12.44
N SER A 221 -9.55 22.39 12.24
CA SER A 221 -8.66 23.47 11.80
C SER A 221 -7.47 22.93 11.01
N VAL A 222 -6.79 23.84 10.32
CA VAL A 222 -5.61 23.55 9.48
C VAL A 222 -4.38 23.12 10.30
N THR A 223 -4.39 23.41 11.60
CA THR A 223 -3.33 23.06 12.56
C THR A 223 -3.74 21.89 13.46
N SER A 224 -4.89 21.27 13.21
CA SER A 224 -5.41 20.18 14.02
C SER A 224 -4.48 18.97 13.97
N GLU A 225 -4.43 18.22 15.07
CA GLU A 225 -3.74 16.93 15.13
C GLU A 225 -4.33 15.91 14.15
N THR A 226 -5.56 16.12 13.66
CA THR A 226 -6.29 15.22 12.74
C THR A 226 -5.86 15.34 11.27
N VAL A 227 -5.12 16.40 10.93
CA VAL A 227 -4.60 16.65 9.57
C VAL A 227 -3.83 15.46 8.97
N PRO A 228 -2.93 14.76 9.68
CA PRO A 228 -2.23 13.59 9.14
C PRO A 228 -3.17 12.45 8.72
N ALA A 229 -4.25 12.21 9.47
CA ALA A 229 -5.23 11.18 9.14
C ALA A 229 -6.01 11.55 7.86
N ILE A 230 -6.40 12.82 7.73
CA ILE A 230 -7.08 13.35 6.53
C ILE A 230 -6.17 13.26 5.30
N LEU A 231 -4.93 13.75 5.39
CA LEU A 231 -3.97 13.67 4.29
C LEU A 231 -3.64 12.22 3.91
N PHE A 232 -3.63 11.32 4.89
CA PHE A 232 -3.43 9.91 4.63
C PHE A 232 -4.64 9.29 3.90
N SER A 233 -5.87 9.51 4.36
CA SER A 233 -7.07 8.94 3.75
C SER A 233 -7.27 9.44 2.32
N VAL A 234 -7.04 10.73 2.06
CA VAL A 234 -7.09 11.32 0.71
C VAL A 234 -6.02 10.70 -0.20
N ARG A 235 -4.76 10.58 0.26
CA ARG A 235 -3.70 9.95 -0.53
C ARG A 235 -3.99 8.48 -0.84
N LEU A 236 -4.55 7.74 0.13
CA LEU A 236 -4.97 6.37 -0.09
C LEU A 236 -6.11 6.30 -1.12
N ALA A 237 -7.11 7.16 -1.00
CA ALA A 237 -8.25 7.22 -1.91
C ALA A 237 -7.82 7.51 -3.35
N VAL A 238 -6.94 8.49 -3.57
CA VAL A 238 -6.40 8.81 -4.90
C VAL A 238 -5.66 7.62 -5.51
N ARG A 239 -4.88 6.88 -4.72
CA ARG A 239 -4.14 5.70 -5.23
C ARG A 239 -5.07 4.54 -5.58
N VAL A 240 -6.10 4.30 -4.77
CA VAL A 240 -7.12 3.28 -5.07
C VAL A 240 -7.95 3.68 -6.29
N GLU A 241 -8.31 4.96 -6.41
CA GLU A 241 -9.01 5.50 -7.60
C GLU A 241 -8.15 5.37 -8.86
N SER A 242 -6.84 5.62 -8.76
CA SER A 242 -5.89 5.44 -9.87
C SER A 242 -5.79 3.97 -10.29
N ALA A 243 -5.80 3.03 -9.34
CA ALA A 243 -5.81 1.60 -9.65
C ALA A 243 -7.12 1.18 -10.35
N ALA A 244 -8.27 1.71 -9.90
CA ALA A 244 -9.55 1.50 -10.56
C ALA A 244 -9.58 2.09 -11.99
N ALA A 245 -8.99 3.28 -12.18
CA ALA A 245 -8.86 3.91 -13.49
C ALA A 245 -8.04 3.05 -14.46
N LEU A 246 -6.91 2.52 -13.97
CA LEU A 246 -6.03 1.64 -14.73
C LEU A 246 -6.73 0.36 -15.19
N LEU A 247 -7.58 -0.23 -14.34
CA LEU A 247 -8.41 -1.38 -14.70
C LEU A 247 -9.44 -1.04 -15.78
N MET A 248 -10.09 0.11 -15.68
CA MET A 248 -11.03 0.57 -16.70
C MET A 248 -10.33 0.79 -18.05
N ASP A 249 -9.18 1.47 -18.06
CA ASP A 249 -8.41 1.71 -19.28
C ASP A 249 -7.90 0.40 -19.89
N HIS A 250 -7.54 -0.58 -19.05
CA HIS A 250 -7.16 -1.92 -19.50
C HIS A 250 -8.34 -2.67 -20.14
N ALA A 251 -9.51 -2.64 -19.50
CA ALA A 251 -10.73 -3.25 -20.02
C ALA A 251 -11.21 -2.61 -21.34
N GLU A 252 -10.95 -1.31 -21.52
CA GLU A 252 -11.27 -0.55 -22.74
C GLU A 252 -10.18 -0.65 -23.83
N GLY A 253 -9.09 -1.42 -23.59
CA GLY A 253 -8.02 -1.62 -24.56
C GLY A 253 -7.12 -0.41 -24.78
N LYS A 254 -7.15 0.58 -23.90
CA LYS A 254 -6.33 1.80 -23.96
C LYS A 254 -4.89 1.58 -23.48
N VAL A 255 -4.65 0.48 -22.76
CA VAL A 255 -3.33 0.13 -22.22
C VAL A 255 -2.53 -0.64 -23.26
N ALA A 256 -1.26 -0.24 -23.48
CA ALA A 256 -0.39 -0.81 -24.51
C ALA A 256 -0.06 -2.31 -24.33
N ARG A 257 -0.19 -2.84 -23.11
CA ARG A 257 0.11 -4.23 -22.77
C ARG A 257 -1.13 -4.93 -22.21
N ALA A 258 -1.51 -6.04 -22.83
CA ALA A 258 -2.54 -6.93 -22.28
C ALA A 258 -2.01 -7.63 -21.02
N TRP A 259 -2.88 -7.75 -20.01
CA TRP A 259 -2.59 -8.36 -18.72
C TRP A 259 -3.42 -9.64 -18.56
N PRO A 260 -2.82 -10.82 -18.82
CA PRO A 260 -3.50 -12.11 -18.67
C PRO A 260 -4.01 -12.29 -17.24
N ARG A 261 -5.19 -12.91 -17.06
CA ARG A 261 -5.92 -13.08 -15.78
C ARG A 261 -6.50 -11.81 -15.12
N LEU A 262 -6.19 -10.61 -15.62
CA LEU A 262 -6.89 -9.41 -15.16
C LEU A 262 -8.09 -9.16 -16.07
N THR A 263 -9.16 -9.92 -15.86
CA THR A 263 -10.39 -9.82 -16.64
C THR A 263 -11.46 -9.10 -15.83
N THR A 264 -11.91 -7.96 -16.34
CA THR A 264 -13.01 -7.19 -15.74
C THR A 264 -14.30 -7.54 -16.47
N THR A 265 -15.30 -8.07 -15.75
CA THR A 265 -16.62 -8.30 -16.33
C THR A 265 -17.36 -6.97 -16.54
N PRO A 266 -18.37 -6.89 -17.44
CA PRO A 266 -19.13 -5.66 -17.65
C PRO A 266 -19.76 -5.12 -16.36
N SER A 267 -20.26 -6.01 -15.48
CA SER A 267 -20.82 -5.63 -14.18
C SER A 267 -19.76 -5.03 -13.25
N VAL A 268 -18.57 -5.63 -13.16
CA VAL A 268 -17.47 -5.06 -12.36
C VAL A 268 -17.06 -3.69 -12.91
N LEU A 269 -17.09 -3.50 -14.24
CA LEU A 269 -16.74 -2.23 -14.86
C LEU A 269 -17.74 -1.12 -14.50
N GLU A 270 -19.04 -1.43 -14.41
CA GLU A 270 -20.05 -0.50 -13.90
C GLU A 270 -19.82 -0.14 -12.44
N ASP A 271 -19.50 -1.13 -11.60
CA ASP A 271 -19.20 -0.92 -10.18
C ASP A 271 -17.94 -0.06 -9.99
N LEU A 272 -16.89 -0.28 -10.79
CA LEU A 272 -15.68 0.56 -10.82
C LEU A 272 -16.04 2.01 -11.17
N ARG A 273 -16.85 2.23 -12.20
CA ARG A 273 -17.31 3.58 -12.59
C ARG A 273 -18.10 4.26 -11.48
N ARG A 274 -19.03 3.54 -10.85
CA ARG A 274 -19.84 4.04 -9.74
C ARG A 274 -18.97 4.42 -8.54
N GLY A 275 -18.08 3.52 -8.13
CA GLY A 275 -17.19 3.77 -7.00
C GLY A 275 -16.19 4.91 -7.26
N ARG A 276 -15.66 5.04 -8.49
CA ARG A 276 -14.84 6.22 -8.86
C ARG A 276 -15.63 7.51 -8.83
N SER A 277 -16.85 7.51 -9.36
CA SER A 277 -17.72 8.69 -9.32
C SER A 277 -17.98 9.13 -7.88
N LEU A 278 -18.22 8.18 -6.97
CA LEU A 278 -18.38 8.44 -5.54
C LEU A 278 -17.12 9.11 -4.96
N LEU A 279 -15.95 8.48 -5.13
CA LEU A 279 -14.69 9.03 -4.60
C LEU A 279 -14.38 10.42 -5.15
N ARG A 280 -14.62 10.65 -6.45
CA ARG A 280 -14.43 11.96 -7.09
C ARG A 280 -15.41 13.00 -6.56
N SER A 281 -16.68 12.66 -6.40
CA SER A 281 -17.67 13.61 -5.84
C SER A 281 -17.32 14.02 -4.40
N THR A 282 -16.86 13.09 -3.56
CA THR A 282 -16.41 13.42 -2.20
C THR A 282 -15.13 14.26 -2.24
N PHE A 283 -14.21 13.97 -3.16
CA PHE A 283 -13.01 14.77 -3.32
C PHE A 283 -13.33 16.21 -3.75
N GLU A 284 -14.14 16.38 -4.79
CA GLU A 284 -14.50 17.70 -5.32
C GLU A 284 -15.39 18.49 -4.35
N GLY A 285 -16.35 17.83 -3.70
CA GLY A 285 -17.33 18.48 -2.83
C GLY A 285 -16.84 18.76 -1.41
N GLU A 286 -16.04 17.87 -0.83
CA GLU A 286 -15.63 17.98 0.57
C GLU A 286 -14.12 18.23 0.74
N VAL A 287 -13.27 17.56 -0.05
CA VAL A 287 -11.81 17.67 0.10
C VAL A 287 -11.30 19.00 -0.44
N LEU A 288 -11.63 19.38 -1.68
CA LEU A 288 -11.11 20.60 -2.29
C LEU A 288 -11.37 21.88 -1.46
N PRO A 289 -12.57 22.12 -0.92
CA PRO A 289 -12.81 23.29 -0.05
C PRO A 289 -11.92 23.32 1.18
N TRP A 290 -11.55 22.15 1.73
CA TRP A 290 -10.62 22.06 2.84
C TRP A 290 -9.19 22.42 2.43
N PHE A 291 -8.75 21.97 1.26
CA PHE A 291 -7.43 22.33 0.71
C PHE A 291 -7.33 23.83 0.41
N ASP A 292 -8.40 24.44 -0.11
CA ASP A 292 -8.49 25.90 -0.30
C ASP A 292 -8.37 26.66 1.03
N ARG A 293 -9.00 26.16 2.11
CA ARG A 293 -8.88 26.74 3.45
C ARG A 293 -7.49 26.56 4.07
N TRP A 294 -6.77 25.50 3.69
CA TRP A 294 -5.41 25.24 4.17
C TRP A 294 -4.38 26.16 3.51
N GLY A 295 -4.81 27.01 2.57
CA GLY A 295 -3.94 27.98 1.92
C GLY A 295 -2.92 27.34 1.00
N PHE A 296 -3.21 26.14 0.48
CA PHE A 296 -2.38 25.62 -0.60
C PHE A 296 -2.46 26.57 -1.78
N PRO A 297 -1.31 26.92 -2.37
CA PRO A 297 -1.30 27.77 -3.54
C PRO A 297 -2.19 27.17 -4.63
N LYS A 298 -3.16 27.95 -5.10
CA LYS A 298 -4.05 27.50 -6.18
C LYS A 298 -3.19 27.22 -7.41
N ILE A 299 -3.39 26.06 -8.02
CA ILE A 299 -2.76 25.73 -9.29
C ILE A 299 -3.25 26.77 -10.31
N GLY A 300 -2.35 27.67 -10.73
CA GLY A 300 -2.67 28.81 -11.60
C GLY A 300 -2.71 30.19 -10.93
N ASP A 301 -2.28 30.32 -9.67
CA ASP A 301 -2.13 31.64 -9.03
C ASP A 301 -0.98 32.43 -9.70
N PRO A 302 -1.26 33.59 -10.33
CA PRO A 302 -0.25 34.38 -11.06
C PRO A 302 0.86 34.93 -10.16
N ASN A 303 0.71 34.85 -8.83
CA ASN A 303 1.75 35.24 -7.88
C ASN A 303 2.80 34.15 -7.62
N ILE A 304 2.69 32.99 -8.28
CA ILE A 304 3.66 31.91 -8.21
C ILE A 304 4.32 31.84 -9.58
N ALA A 305 5.30 32.71 -9.77
CA ALA A 305 6.18 32.71 -10.92
C ALA A 305 6.92 31.36 -11.05
N PRO A 306 7.26 30.92 -12.27
CA PRO A 306 7.70 29.56 -12.59
C PRO A 306 8.96 29.08 -11.87
#